data_AF-A0A354JVI0-F1
#
_entry.id   AF-A0A354JVI0-F1
#
_cell.length_a   1.000
_cell.length_b   1.000
_cell.length_c   1.000
_cell.angle_alpha   90.00
_cell.angle_beta   90.00
_cell.angle_gamma   90.00
#
_symmetry.space_group_name_H-M   'P 1'
#
loop_
_entity.id
_entity.type
_entity.pdbx_description
1 polymer ?
#
loop_
_entity_poly.entity_id
_entity_poly.type
_entity_poly.pdbx_seq_one_letter_code
_entity_poly.pdbx_strand_id
1 'polypeptide(L)'
;RFIEAFFSVEPFKSRKSDFNVAAVYSTSPVSGIRLQESNYYPANVLGCTYFTFETERYVLTEREWTVRDYASLAPYDFLVILLNSTKYGGGGIYNLYITASAKTSTAAYVMVHEMGHHMAGLADEYYTSDVAYQVTVPKYEPWEFNITALLNPQSLKWKNMVEPNTPIPTPWQKEQYEQTGKIDINGEPYYGKVGVFEGAGYLSKGMYRPEVDCIMFSHSLKFCRVCHQGLSRVMDMYVAK
;
A
#
# COMPACT_ATOMS: atom_id res chain seq x y z
N ARG A 1 15.46 2.51 11.77
CA ARG A 1 14.03 2.88 11.67
C ARG A 1 13.28 2.26 10.48
N PHE A 2 13.63 2.47 9.20
CA PHE A 2 12.78 1.96 8.10
C PHE A 2 12.85 0.44 7.96
N ILE A 3 14.07 -0.09 8.00
CA ILE A 3 14.34 -1.54 8.06
C ILE A 3 13.64 -2.16 9.28
N GLU A 4 13.71 -1.48 10.42
CA GLU A 4 13.06 -1.90 11.66
C GLU A 4 11.53 -1.90 11.55
N ALA A 5 10.94 -0.85 10.98
CA ALA A 5 9.51 -0.75 10.72
C ALA A 5 9.04 -1.87 9.77
N PHE A 6 9.75 -2.07 8.66
CA PHE A 6 9.46 -3.14 7.70
C PHE A 6 9.45 -4.52 8.36
N PHE A 7 10.52 -4.85 9.08
CA PHE A 7 10.65 -6.13 9.80
C PHE A 7 9.92 -6.16 11.15
N SER A 8 9.07 -5.19 11.46
CA SER A 8 8.16 -5.23 12.61
C SER A 8 6.78 -5.77 12.26
N VAL A 9 6.46 -5.83 10.96
CA VAL A 9 5.15 -6.22 10.43
C VAL A 9 5.23 -7.61 9.80
N GLU A 10 4.26 -8.48 10.07
CA GLU A 10 4.15 -9.78 9.40
C GLU A 10 3.55 -9.64 8.00
N PRO A 11 3.99 -10.43 6.99
CA PRO A 11 4.90 -11.58 7.11
C PRO A 11 6.40 -11.24 7.05
N PHE A 12 6.78 -9.97 6.87
CA PHE A 12 8.19 -9.59 6.73
C PHE A 12 9.01 -9.89 7.98
N LYS A 13 8.43 -9.70 9.16
CA LYS A 13 9.06 -9.98 10.44
C LYS A 13 9.52 -11.43 10.57
N SER A 14 8.63 -12.40 10.38
CA SER A 14 8.98 -13.83 10.45
C SER A 14 9.90 -14.28 9.32
N ARG A 15 9.86 -13.58 8.18
CA ARG A 15 10.68 -13.87 6.98
C ARG A 15 11.90 -12.98 6.83
N LYS A 16 12.36 -12.33 7.90
CA LYS A 16 13.51 -11.40 7.82
C LYS A 16 14.77 -12.03 7.22
N SER A 17 14.98 -13.33 7.40
CA SER A 17 16.11 -14.09 6.82
C SER A 17 16.09 -14.16 5.29
N ASP A 18 14.92 -13.95 4.68
CA ASP A 18 14.73 -14.08 3.23
C ASP A 18 15.14 -12.81 2.47
N PHE A 19 15.52 -11.75 3.19
CA PHE A 19 15.78 -10.43 2.63
C PHE A 19 17.25 -10.04 2.77
N ASN A 20 17.82 -9.57 1.66
CA ASN A 20 19.01 -8.72 1.67
C ASN A 20 18.58 -7.26 1.54
N VAL A 21 19.23 -6.35 2.27
CA VAL A 21 18.94 -4.92 2.22
C VAL A 21 20.24 -4.15 1.97
N ALA A 22 20.28 -3.40 0.87
CA ALA A 22 21.37 -2.49 0.55
C ALA A 22 20.88 -1.04 0.59
N ALA A 23 21.72 -0.14 1.10
CA ALA A 23 21.48 1.30 1.03
C ALA A 23 22.35 1.90 -0.07
N VAL A 24 21.72 2.49 -1.08
CA VAL A 24 22.40 3.24 -2.14
C VAL A 24 22.25 4.74 -1.87
N TYR A 25 23.37 5.46 -1.85
CA TYR A 25 23.38 6.89 -1.58
C TYR A 25 23.42 7.67 -2.90
N SER A 26 22.33 8.38 -3.20
CA SER A 26 22.25 9.33 -4.31
C SER A 26 22.36 10.77 -3.79
N THR A 27 23.41 11.48 -4.16
CA THR A 27 23.63 12.88 -3.71
C THR A 27 22.82 13.85 -4.58
N SER A 28 21.99 14.67 -3.93
CA SER A 28 21.27 15.77 -4.58
C SER A 28 21.99 17.11 -4.34
N PRO A 29 22.08 17.99 -5.35
CA PRO A 29 22.71 19.31 -5.19
C PRO A 29 21.92 20.25 -4.27
N VAL A 30 20.60 20.06 -4.16
CA VAL A 30 19.73 20.84 -3.27
C VAL A 30 18.93 19.91 -2.37
N SER A 31 18.85 20.23 -1.09
CA SER A 31 18.05 19.47 -0.12
C SER A 31 16.56 19.74 -0.30
N GLY A 32 15.75 18.67 -0.36
CA GLY A 32 14.30 18.74 -0.40
C GLY A 32 13.70 18.01 -1.61
N ILE A 33 12.38 17.95 -1.65
CA ILE A 33 11.58 17.33 -2.73
C ILE A 33 10.58 18.38 -3.21
N ARG A 34 10.38 18.51 -4.52
CA ARG A 34 9.58 19.59 -5.10
C ARG A 34 8.13 19.59 -4.57
N LEU A 35 7.69 20.78 -4.14
CA LEU A 35 6.31 21.10 -3.74
C LEU A 35 5.71 22.07 -4.78
N GLN A 36 4.39 22.19 -4.84
CA GLN A 36 3.72 23.20 -5.68
C GLN A 36 3.64 24.56 -4.96
N GLU A 37 4.80 25.02 -4.46
CA GLU A 37 4.96 26.31 -3.80
C GLU A 37 5.73 27.27 -4.71
N SER A 38 5.38 28.56 -4.69
CA SER A 38 6.07 29.59 -5.46
C SER A 38 7.57 29.59 -5.12
N ASN A 39 8.41 29.51 -6.15
CA ASN A 39 9.88 29.55 -6.06
C ASN A 39 10.55 28.39 -5.29
N TYR A 40 9.86 27.27 -5.06
CA TYR A 40 10.46 26.08 -4.42
C TYR A 40 10.65 24.91 -5.41
N TYR A 41 11.84 24.84 -6.02
CA TYR A 41 12.18 23.84 -7.03
C TYR A 41 13.50 23.15 -6.71
N PRO A 42 13.60 22.40 -5.59
CA PRO A 42 14.83 21.71 -5.23
C PRO A 42 15.22 20.71 -6.34
N ALA A 43 16.41 20.89 -6.90
CA ALA A 43 16.99 19.97 -7.86
C ALA A 43 17.45 18.69 -7.13
N ASN A 44 16.52 17.78 -6.86
CA ASN A 44 16.84 16.46 -6.34
C ASN A 44 17.24 15.53 -7.50
N VAL A 45 18.29 14.72 -7.30
CA VAL A 45 18.94 13.97 -8.37
C VAL A 45 18.01 12.96 -9.05
N LEU A 46 17.14 12.34 -8.25
CA LEU A 46 16.17 11.36 -8.71
C LEU A 46 14.91 12.01 -9.31
N GLY A 47 14.75 13.33 -9.28
CA GLY A 47 13.62 14.02 -9.90
C GLY A 47 12.24 13.76 -9.26
N CYS A 48 12.19 13.33 -8.01
CA CYS A 48 10.93 13.12 -7.29
C CYS A 48 10.18 14.43 -7.07
N THR A 49 8.84 14.40 -7.21
CA THR A 49 7.97 15.56 -7.00
C THR A 49 6.66 15.16 -6.32
N TYR A 50 6.20 15.97 -5.36
CA TYR A 50 4.80 15.93 -4.92
C TYR A 50 3.87 16.41 -6.04
N PHE A 51 2.55 16.29 -5.83
CA PHE A 51 1.52 16.72 -6.78
C PHE A 51 1.58 15.95 -8.11
N THR A 52 2.03 14.69 -8.08
CA THR A 52 1.96 13.85 -9.27
C THR A 52 0.49 13.65 -9.66
N PHE A 53 0.15 13.93 -10.92
CA PHE A 53 -1.23 13.94 -11.42
C PHE A 53 -2.18 14.81 -10.58
N GLU A 54 -1.69 15.96 -10.11
CA GLU A 54 -2.43 16.93 -9.28
C GLU A 54 -2.87 16.38 -7.90
N THR A 55 -2.41 15.19 -7.53
CA THR A 55 -2.67 14.60 -6.21
C THR A 55 -1.59 15.05 -5.23
N GLU A 56 -1.92 15.96 -4.32
CA GLU A 56 -0.98 16.66 -3.43
C GLU A 56 0.08 15.75 -2.78
N ARG A 57 -0.36 14.61 -2.25
CA ARG A 57 0.46 13.70 -1.45
C ARG A 57 1.16 12.61 -2.27
N TYR A 58 0.84 12.52 -3.56
CA TYR A 58 1.38 11.49 -4.44
C TYR A 58 2.74 11.92 -4.99
N VAL A 59 3.76 11.12 -4.67
CA VAL A 59 5.15 11.40 -5.04
C VAL A 59 5.68 10.31 -5.96
N LEU A 60 5.97 10.67 -7.20
CA LEU A 60 6.67 9.82 -8.16
C LEU A 60 7.88 10.54 -8.73
N THR A 61 8.65 9.80 -9.51
CA THR A 61 9.67 10.32 -10.42
C THR A 61 9.47 9.77 -11.82
N GLU A 62 9.69 10.62 -12.81
CA GLU A 62 9.75 10.26 -14.23
C GLU A 62 11.18 9.94 -14.69
N ARG A 63 12.18 10.08 -13.80
CA ARG A 63 13.60 9.82 -14.10
C ARG A 63 13.98 8.35 -13.90
N GLU A 64 13.22 7.46 -14.50
CA GLU A 64 13.38 6.01 -14.33
C GLU A 64 14.82 5.55 -14.62
N TRP A 65 15.42 5.99 -15.73
CA TRP A 65 16.79 5.61 -16.08
C TRP A 65 17.81 6.00 -15.01
N THR A 66 17.73 7.23 -14.49
CA THR A 66 18.62 7.69 -13.40
C THR A 66 18.41 6.85 -12.14
N VAL A 67 17.16 6.53 -11.81
CA VAL A 67 16.84 5.65 -10.68
C VAL A 67 17.48 4.28 -10.86
N ARG A 68 17.39 3.69 -12.06
CA ARG A 68 17.99 2.39 -12.39
C ARG A 68 19.52 2.41 -12.40
N ASP A 69 20.13 3.50 -12.87
CA ASP A 69 21.59 3.70 -12.82
C ASP A 69 22.10 3.62 -11.37
N TYR A 70 21.45 4.33 -10.44
CA TYR A 70 21.78 4.22 -9.02
C TYR A 70 21.49 2.83 -8.45
N ALA A 71 20.31 2.28 -8.74
CA ALA A 71 19.92 0.97 -8.23
C ALA A 71 20.89 -0.14 -8.66
N SER A 72 21.47 -0.04 -9.86
CA SER A 72 22.45 -0.99 -10.41
C SER A 72 23.75 -1.12 -9.60
N LEU A 73 24.00 -0.21 -8.65
CA LEU A 73 25.14 -0.28 -7.73
C LEU A 73 25.04 -1.44 -6.72
N ALA A 74 23.88 -2.09 -6.61
CA ALA A 74 23.68 -3.30 -5.82
C ALA A 74 22.72 -4.26 -6.54
N PRO A 75 22.85 -5.59 -6.34
CA PRO A 75 21.78 -6.52 -6.74
C PRO A 75 20.48 -6.17 -6.03
N TYR A 76 19.37 -6.09 -6.76
CA TYR A 76 18.06 -5.75 -6.20
C TYR A 76 16.91 -6.40 -6.98
N ASP A 77 15.82 -6.69 -6.25
CA ASP A 77 14.52 -7.06 -6.81
C ASP A 77 13.47 -5.96 -6.57
N PHE A 78 13.52 -5.34 -5.39
CA PHE A 78 12.58 -4.29 -4.96
C PHE A 78 13.32 -2.98 -4.66
N LEU A 79 12.68 -1.86 -4.96
CA LEU A 79 13.29 -0.53 -4.85
C LEU A 79 12.48 0.40 -3.93
N VAL A 80 13.18 1.03 -2.99
CA VAL A 80 12.62 2.00 -2.05
C VAL A 80 13.34 3.34 -2.21
N ILE A 81 12.60 4.39 -2.55
CA ILE A 81 13.11 5.76 -2.62
C ILE A 81 12.69 6.53 -1.37
N LEU A 82 13.67 6.88 -0.53
CA LEU A 82 13.43 7.66 0.68
C LEU A 82 13.54 9.15 0.40
N LEU A 83 12.46 9.87 0.67
CA LEU A 83 12.32 11.29 0.36
C LEU A 83 12.78 12.13 1.55
N ASN A 84 13.74 13.03 1.34
CA ASN A 84 14.17 14.00 2.35
C ASN A 84 13.13 15.13 2.51
N SER A 85 11.99 14.81 3.12
CA SER A 85 10.84 15.70 3.30
C SER A 85 10.17 15.47 4.66
N THR A 86 9.59 16.53 5.23
CA THR A 86 8.71 16.50 6.41
C THR A 86 7.22 16.48 6.05
N LYS A 87 6.88 16.66 4.76
CA LYS A 87 5.50 16.59 4.28
C LYS A 87 5.08 15.13 4.12
N TYR A 88 3.88 14.78 4.59
CA TYR A 88 3.29 13.45 4.36
C TYR A 88 3.08 13.19 2.87
N GLY A 89 3.51 12.02 2.40
CA GLY A 89 3.34 11.58 1.02
C GLY A 89 4.28 10.44 0.65
N GLY A 90 3.97 9.84 -0.49
CA GLY A 90 4.60 8.63 -0.99
C GLY A 90 3.87 8.12 -2.22
N GLY A 91 4.14 6.87 -2.56
CA GLY A 91 3.45 6.14 -3.61
C GLY A 91 4.14 4.81 -3.88
N GLY A 92 3.38 3.84 -4.38
CA GLY A 92 3.85 2.48 -4.61
C GLY A 92 3.19 1.88 -5.83
N ILE A 93 4.02 1.38 -6.75
CA ILE A 93 3.53 0.72 -7.97
C ILE A 93 4.18 -0.65 -8.05
N TYR A 94 3.36 -1.66 -8.33
CA TYR A 94 3.77 -3.06 -8.47
C TYR A 94 4.96 -3.20 -9.43
N ASN A 95 6.04 -3.82 -8.97
CA ASN A 95 7.31 -4.04 -9.70
C ASN A 95 8.03 -2.79 -10.25
N LEU A 96 7.61 -1.58 -9.87
CA LEU A 96 8.32 -0.35 -10.24
C LEU A 96 9.28 0.11 -9.13
N TYR A 97 8.74 0.79 -8.11
CA TYR A 97 9.40 1.22 -6.87
C TYR A 97 8.34 1.72 -5.89
N ILE A 98 8.77 2.03 -4.66
CA ILE A 98 8.03 2.91 -3.74
C ILE A 98 8.74 4.23 -3.50
N THR A 99 7.99 5.27 -3.13
CA THR A 99 8.51 6.47 -2.48
C THR A 99 7.90 6.62 -1.09
N ALA A 100 8.69 7.09 -0.13
CA ALA A 100 8.20 7.35 1.22
C ALA A 100 8.87 8.57 1.84
N SER A 101 8.05 9.50 2.34
CA SER A 101 8.52 10.65 3.11
C SER A 101 9.25 10.24 4.37
N ALA A 102 10.50 10.66 4.50
CA ALA A 102 11.35 10.23 5.59
C ALA A 102 11.02 10.94 6.90
N LYS A 103 10.82 12.25 6.93
CA LYS A 103 10.83 13.01 8.20
C LYS A 103 9.43 13.19 8.80
N THR A 104 8.56 12.20 8.64
CA THR A 104 7.19 12.22 9.17
C THR A 104 7.00 11.18 10.27
N SER A 105 6.01 11.40 11.14
CA SER A 105 5.61 10.41 12.15
C SER A 105 4.98 9.16 11.53
N THR A 106 4.41 9.27 10.33
CA THR A 106 3.77 8.18 9.59
C THR A 106 4.71 7.45 8.63
N ALA A 107 6.00 7.81 8.58
CA ALA A 107 6.96 7.27 7.62
C ALA A 107 7.03 5.72 7.64
N ALA A 108 6.96 5.13 8.84
CA ALA A 108 6.93 3.68 9.02
C ALA A 108 5.71 3.05 8.35
N TYR A 109 4.51 3.61 8.59
CA TYR A 109 3.27 3.16 7.98
C TYR A 109 3.34 3.25 6.45
N VAL A 110 3.68 4.42 5.91
CA VAL A 110 3.74 4.64 4.45
C VAL A 110 4.67 3.62 3.83
N MET A 111 5.89 3.47 4.35
CA MET A 111 6.85 2.54 3.77
C MET A 111 6.31 1.10 3.70
N VAL A 112 5.67 0.59 4.75
CA VAL A 112 5.13 -0.79 4.73
C VAL A 112 3.90 -0.92 3.84
N HIS A 113 3.01 0.08 3.86
CA HIS A 113 1.85 0.16 2.97
C HIS A 113 2.26 0.13 1.50
N GLU A 114 3.16 1.03 1.09
CA GLU A 114 3.62 1.11 -0.29
C GLU A 114 4.37 -0.15 -0.73
N MET A 115 5.10 -0.81 0.18
CA MET A 115 5.73 -2.10 -0.11
C MET A 115 4.69 -3.19 -0.41
N GLY A 116 3.48 -3.11 0.15
CA GLY A 116 2.36 -3.97 -0.20
C GLY A 116 1.99 -3.88 -1.69
N HIS A 117 1.87 -2.66 -2.23
CA HIS A 117 1.68 -2.43 -3.65
C HIS A 117 2.87 -2.92 -4.47
N HIS A 118 4.08 -2.49 -4.09
CA HIS A 118 5.27 -2.73 -4.89
C HIS A 118 5.65 -4.21 -4.99
N MET A 119 5.58 -4.95 -3.88
CA MET A 119 5.98 -6.35 -3.84
C MET A 119 4.89 -7.28 -4.37
N ALA A 120 3.64 -7.10 -3.94
CA ALA A 120 2.59 -8.08 -4.17
C ALA A 120 1.42 -7.58 -5.02
N GLY A 121 1.44 -6.32 -5.46
CA GLY A 121 0.34 -5.76 -6.24
C GLY A 121 -0.96 -5.73 -5.44
N LEU A 122 -0.86 -5.52 -4.11
CA LEU A 122 -2.04 -5.27 -3.29
C LEU A 122 -2.73 -4.01 -3.81
N ALA A 123 -4.06 -4.00 -3.83
CA ALA A 123 -4.81 -2.77 -4.03
C ALA A 123 -4.98 -2.03 -2.71
N ASP A 124 -5.28 -0.74 -2.80
CA ASP A 124 -5.83 -0.01 -1.67
C ASP A 124 -7.21 -0.56 -1.30
N GLU A 125 -7.39 -0.78 -0.01
CA GLU A 125 -8.65 -1.21 0.57
C GLU A 125 -9.50 -0.02 1.02
N TYR A 126 -8.91 1.18 1.19
CA TYR A 126 -9.69 2.37 1.54
C TYR A 126 -10.50 2.88 0.34
N TYR A 127 -11.54 3.66 0.64
CA TYR A 127 -12.44 4.23 -0.36
C TYR A 127 -12.71 5.73 -0.20
N THR A 128 -12.04 6.39 0.73
CA THR A 128 -12.30 7.79 1.14
C THR A 128 -11.17 8.75 0.79
N SER A 129 -10.18 8.33 0.00
CA SER A 129 -9.06 9.18 -0.39
C SER A 129 -9.26 9.81 -1.76
N ASP A 130 -8.62 10.96 -1.98
CA ASP A 130 -8.40 11.52 -3.30
C ASP A 130 -7.55 10.56 -4.15
N VAL A 131 -7.89 10.47 -5.44
CA VAL A 131 -7.22 9.64 -6.43
C VAL A 131 -7.02 10.40 -7.74
N ALA A 132 -5.97 10.04 -8.47
CA ALA A 132 -5.59 10.68 -9.72
C ALA A 132 -6.47 10.25 -10.93
N TYR A 133 -7.41 9.32 -10.77
CA TYR A 133 -8.18 8.74 -11.87
C TYR A 133 -9.65 8.51 -11.49
N GLN A 134 -10.52 8.48 -12.51
CA GLN A 134 -11.93 8.17 -12.32
C GLN A 134 -12.10 6.68 -11.99
N VAL A 135 -12.76 6.41 -10.86
CA VAL A 135 -13.01 5.04 -10.41
C VAL A 135 -14.48 4.73 -10.61
N THR A 136 -14.76 3.67 -11.36
CA THR A 136 -16.11 3.13 -11.58
C THR A 136 -16.12 1.67 -11.21
N VAL A 137 -17.28 1.15 -10.81
CA VAL A 137 -17.42 -0.28 -10.50
C VAL A 137 -16.97 -1.07 -11.73
N PRO A 138 -15.95 -1.95 -11.58
CA PRO A 138 -15.30 -2.53 -12.74
C PRO A 138 -16.23 -3.56 -13.40
N LYS A 139 -16.18 -3.61 -14.73
CA LYS A 139 -16.91 -4.60 -15.53
C LYS A 139 -16.34 -6.02 -15.37
N TYR A 140 -15.07 -6.12 -14.97
CA TYR A 140 -14.33 -7.35 -14.79
C TYR A 140 -13.80 -7.44 -13.36
N GLU A 141 -13.57 -8.66 -12.89
CA GLU A 141 -13.02 -8.90 -11.58
C GLU A 141 -11.58 -8.35 -11.51
N PRO A 142 -11.22 -7.53 -10.49
CA PRO A 142 -9.86 -7.02 -10.34
C PRO A 142 -8.84 -8.16 -10.25
N TRP A 143 -7.61 -7.94 -10.71
CA TRP A 143 -6.56 -8.96 -10.63
C TRP A 143 -5.91 -9.01 -9.24
N GLU A 144 -5.96 -7.89 -8.52
CA GLU A 144 -5.49 -7.75 -7.14
C GLU A 144 -6.27 -8.69 -6.23
N PHE A 145 -5.55 -9.44 -5.41
CA PHE A 145 -6.15 -10.54 -4.65
C PHE A 145 -6.82 -10.10 -3.35
N ASN A 146 -6.58 -8.87 -2.87
CA ASN A 146 -7.13 -8.33 -1.63
C ASN A 146 -8.38 -7.45 -1.81
N ILE A 147 -8.89 -7.33 -3.04
CA ILE A 147 -10.17 -6.66 -3.31
C ILE A 147 -11.00 -7.49 -4.29
N THR A 148 -12.32 -7.33 -4.26
CA THR A 148 -13.23 -7.98 -5.21
C THR A 148 -14.38 -7.07 -5.61
N ALA A 149 -14.82 -7.17 -6.86
CA ALA A 149 -16.07 -6.55 -7.31
C ALA A 149 -17.29 -7.46 -7.07
N LEU A 150 -17.03 -8.69 -6.59
CA LEU A 150 -18.02 -9.72 -6.28
C LEU A 150 -18.95 -10.04 -7.47
N LEU A 151 -18.43 -9.96 -8.71
CA LEU A 151 -19.22 -10.22 -9.91
C LEU A 151 -19.76 -11.66 -9.96
N ASN A 152 -19.03 -12.59 -9.34
CA ASN A 152 -19.47 -13.96 -9.11
C ASN A 152 -19.17 -14.41 -7.67
N PRO A 153 -20.18 -14.42 -6.77
CA PRO A 153 -20.00 -14.84 -5.38
C PRO A 153 -19.46 -16.26 -5.20
N GLN A 154 -19.66 -17.17 -6.17
CA GLN A 154 -19.13 -18.53 -6.10
C GLN A 154 -17.61 -18.59 -6.27
N SER A 155 -17.04 -17.58 -6.93
CA SER A 155 -15.61 -17.44 -7.23
C SER A 155 -14.93 -16.37 -6.36
N LEU A 156 -15.44 -16.12 -5.15
CA LEU A 156 -14.81 -15.22 -4.20
C LEU A 156 -13.33 -15.59 -4.01
N LYS A 157 -12.44 -14.60 -4.18
CA LYS A 157 -10.99 -14.79 -4.23
C LYS A 157 -10.41 -15.51 -3.01
N TRP A 158 -10.90 -15.17 -1.82
CA TRP A 158 -10.46 -15.74 -0.54
C TRP A 158 -11.54 -16.63 0.12
N LYS A 159 -12.41 -17.26 -0.68
CA LYS A 159 -13.52 -18.11 -0.20
C LYS A 159 -13.09 -19.17 0.81
N ASN A 160 -11.92 -19.76 0.63
CA ASN A 160 -11.35 -20.78 1.52
C ASN A 160 -10.93 -20.25 2.91
N MET A 161 -10.92 -18.93 3.11
CA MET A 161 -10.60 -18.28 4.37
C MET A 161 -11.83 -17.74 5.11
N VAL A 162 -13.00 -17.76 4.46
CA VAL A 162 -14.28 -17.31 5.04
C VAL A 162 -14.93 -18.46 5.81
N GLU A 163 -15.43 -18.19 7.01
CA GLU A 163 -16.13 -19.19 7.83
C GLU A 163 -17.49 -19.54 7.19
N PRO A 164 -17.98 -20.80 7.26
CA PRO A 164 -19.18 -21.24 6.51
C PRO A 164 -20.47 -20.42 6.71
N ASN A 165 -20.61 -19.72 7.83
CA ASN A 165 -21.82 -18.94 8.18
C ASN A 165 -21.59 -17.42 8.14
N THR A 166 -20.45 -16.95 7.62
CA THR A 166 -20.21 -15.52 7.47
C THR A 166 -21.11 -14.94 6.37
N PRO A 167 -21.91 -13.89 6.64
CA PRO A 167 -22.73 -13.26 5.62
C PRO A 167 -21.88 -12.70 4.47
N ILE A 168 -22.42 -12.75 3.24
CA ILE A 168 -21.79 -12.17 2.04
C ILE A 168 -22.84 -11.31 1.31
N PRO A 169 -22.66 -9.97 1.24
CA PRO A 169 -21.61 -9.18 1.90
C PRO A 169 -21.65 -9.27 3.42
N THR A 170 -20.49 -9.13 4.07
CA THR A 170 -20.37 -9.15 5.52
C THR A 170 -20.73 -7.77 6.07
N PRO A 171 -21.74 -7.64 6.95
CA PRO A 171 -22.08 -6.36 7.54
C PRO A 171 -20.95 -5.88 8.45
N TRP A 172 -20.70 -4.58 8.42
CA TRP A 172 -19.75 -3.89 9.29
C TRP A 172 -20.28 -2.49 9.59
N GLN A 173 -19.68 -1.81 10.55
CA GLN A 173 -20.09 -0.47 11.00
C GLN A 173 -19.68 0.65 10.03
N LYS A 174 -20.04 0.50 8.75
CA LYS A 174 -19.67 1.42 7.67
C LYS A 174 -20.17 2.83 7.90
N GLU A 175 -21.43 3.00 8.29
CA GLU A 175 -22.03 4.32 8.52
C GLU A 175 -21.28 5.09 9.61
N GLN A 176 -20.93 4.42 10.72
CA GLN A 176 -20.13 5.00 11.79
C GLN A 176 -18.72 5.37 11.30
N TYR A 177 -18.09 4.51 10.48
CA TYR A 177 -16.79 4.82 9.88
C TYR A 177 -16.87 6.04 8.96
N GLU A 178 -17.89 6.15 8.12
CA GLU A 178 -18.09 7.29 7.21
C GLU A 178 -18.32 8.60 7.96
N GLN A 179 -18.93 8.56 9.14
CA GLN A 179 -19.14 9.73 10.00
C GLN A 179 -17.88 10.14 10.80
N THR A 180 -17.04 9.18 11.20
CA THR A 180 -15.97 9.42 12.18
C THR A 180 -14.55 9.27 11.63
N GLY A 181 -14.39 8.60 10.49
CA GLY A 181 -13.10 8.18 9.93
C GLY A 181 -12.37 7.15 10.78
N LYS A 182 -13.05 6.49 11.73
CA LYS A 182 -12.44 5.56 12.69
C LYS A 182 -13.22 4.24 12.74
N ILE A 183 -12.48 3.14 12.79
CA ILE A 183 -13.04 1.81 13.05
C ILE A 183 -13.21 1.65 14.56
N ASP A 184 -14.42 1.34 15.01
CA ASP A 184 -14.66 0.89 16.38
C ASP A 184 -14.39 -0.62 16.49
N ILE A 185 -13.15 -0.96 16.82
CA ILE A 185 -12.69 -2.34 16.94
C ILE A 185 -13.45 -3.14 18.01
N ASN A 186 -13.99 -2.48 19.03
CA ASN A 186 -14.66 -3.15 20.15
C ASN A 186 -16.14 -3.40 19.84
N GLY A 187 -16.76 -2.52 19.06
CA GLY A 187 -18.14 -2.66 18.61
C GLY A 187 -18.29 -3.52 17.35
N GLU A 188 -17.24 -3.69 16.54
CA GLU A 188 -17.33 -4.33 15.23
C GLU A 188 -17.51 -5.86 15.34
N PRO A 189 -18.69 -6.42 14.99
CA PRO A 189 -19.01 -7.82 15.24
C PRO A 189 -18.11 -8.81 14.48
N TYR A 190 -17.59 -8.39 13.32
CA TYR A 190 -16.73 -9.22 12.48
C TYR A 190 -15.26 -8.79 12.52
N TYR A 191 -14.85 -8.05 13.55
CA TYR A 191 -13.46 -7.69 13.72
C TYR A 191 -12.60 -8.96 13.88
N GLY A 192 -11.49 -9.03 13.13
CA GLY A 192 -10.64 -10.21 13.12
C GLY A 192 -11.26 -11.44 12.43
N LYS A 193 -12.33 -11.29 11.65
CA LYS A 193 -12.91 -12.33 10.77
C LYS A 193 -12.63 -12.00 9.30
N VAL A 194 -12.40 -13.03 8.48
CA VAL A 194 -12.32 -12.85 7.02
C VAL A 194 -13.74 -12.89 6.49
N GLY A 195 -14.12 -11.84 5.79
CA GLY A 195 -15.45 -11.65 5.23
C GLY A 195 -15.38 -10.95 3.88
N VAL A 196 -16.46 -10.27 3.52
CA VAL A 196 -16.62 -9.53 2.26
C VAL A 196 -17.21 -8.16 2.62
N PHE A 197 -16.34 -7.24 3.06
CA PHE A 197 -16.73 -5.95 3.62
C PHE A 197 -16.81 -4.90 2.52
N GLU A 198 -17.98 -4.28 2.33
CA GLU A 198 -18.17 -3.29 1.27
C GLU A 198 -17.37 -2.01 1.54
N GLY A 199 -16.79 -1.45 0.47
CA GLY A 199 -15.90 -0.29 0.51
C GLY A 199 -14.46 -0.73 0.31
N ALA A 200 -13.96 -0.59 -0.92
CA ALA A 200 -12.59 -0.92 -1.30
C ALA A 200 -12.18 -0.28 -2.63
N GLY A 201 -10.87 -0.18 -2.90
CA GLY A 201 -10.36 0.28 -4.18
C GLY A 201 -10.96 1.62 -4.60
N TYR A 202 -11.00 2.59 -3.68
CA TYR A 202 -11.52 3.95 -3.91
C TYR A 202 -13.04 4.03 -4.20
N LEU A 203 -13.77 2.90 -4.09
CA LEU A 203 -15.21 2.83 -4.27
C LEU A 203 -15.90 2.47 -2.97
N SER A 204 -16.79 3.36 -2.51
CA SER A 204 -17.59 3.09 -1.32
C SER A 204 -18.59 1.96 -1.53
N LYS A 205 -19.04 1.70 -2.76
CA LYS A 205 -20.04 0.66 -3.08
C LYS A 205 -19.59 -0.21 -4.25
N GLY A 206 -20.02 -1.48 -4.24
CA GLY A 206 -19.74 -2.43 -5.32
C GLY A 206 -18.30 -2.98 -5.36
N MET A 207 -17.46 -2.59 -4.40
CA MET A 207 -16.14 -3.17 -4.17
C MET A 207 -16.03 -3.63 -2.73
N TYR A 208 -15.29 -4.71 -2.50
CA TYR A 208 -15.21 -5.36 -1.19
C TYR A 208 -13.78 -5.74 -0.84
N ARG A 209 -13.48 -5.69 0.47
CA ARG A 209 -12.21 -6.08 1.07
C ARG A 209 -12.38 -7.25 2.05
N PRO A 210 -11.29 -7.97 2.39
CA PRO A 210 -11.35 -9.24 3.14
C PRO A 210 -11.51 -9.08 4.65
N GLU A 211 -11.05 -7.99 5.26
CA GLU A 211 -11.19 -7.71 6.70
C GLU A 211 -11.59 -6.25 6.93
N VAL A 212 -12.19 -5.96 8.09
CA VAL A 212 -12.60 -4.59 8.42
C VAL A 212 -11.40 -3.64 8.50
N ASP A 213 -10.26 -4.14 8.96
CA ASP A 213 -9.02 -3.38 9.13
C ASP A 213 -7.83 -4.10 8.47
N CYS A 214 -6.95 -3.31 7.86
CA CYS A 214 -5.74 -3.72 7.16
C CYS A 214 -4.86 -2.48 7.00
N ILE A 215 -3.55 -2.63 6.91
CA ILE A 215 -2.63 -1.55 6.54
C ILE A 215 -2.94 -0.97 5.16
N MET A 216 -3.58 -1.74 4.27
CA MET A 216 -4.06 -1.26 2.97
C MET A 216 -5.37 -0.46 3.10
N PHE A 217 -6.01 -0.44 4.27
CA PHE A 217 -7.27 0.27 4.55
C PHE A 217 -7.06 1.48 5.47
N SER A 218 -6.34 1.28 6.57
CA SER A 218 -6.14 2.29 7.60
C SER A 218 -4.68 2.35 8.02
N HIS A 219 -4.35 3.24 8.96
CA HIS A 219 -3.02 3.34 9.56
C HIS A 219 -2.69 2.19 10.54
N SER A 220 -3.38 1.05 10.47
CA SER A 220 -3.03 -0.14 11.24
C SER A 220 -1.72 -0.73 10.70
N LEU A 221 -0.71 -0.93 11.55
CA LEU A 221 0.57 -1.54 11.14
C LEU A 221 0.45 -3.08 11.02
N LYS A 222 -0.58 -3.56 10.31
CA LYS A 222 -0.90 -4.98 10.17
C LYS A 222 -1.60 -5.26 8.85
N PHE A 223 -1.09 -6.22 8.08
CA PHE A 223 -1.83 -6.78 6.95
C PHE A 223 -2.97 -7.69 7.44
N CYS A 224 -4.13 -7.61 6.77
CA CYS A 224 -5.20 -8.59 6.94
C CYS A 224 -4.71 -9.99 6.51
N ARG A 225 -5.41 -11.06 6.89
CA ARG A 225 -4.93 -12.43 6.60
C ARG A 225 -4.79 -12.73 5.11
N VAL A 226 -5.65 -12.14 4.26
CA VAL A 226 -5.57 -12.31 2.80
C VAL A 226 -4.33 -11.60 2.23
N CYS A 227 -4.07 -10.36 2.64
CA CYS A 227 -2.84 -9.65 2.29
C CYS A 227 -1.59 -10.39 2.77
N HIS A 228 -1.59 -10.87 4.00
CA HIS A 228 -0.50 -11.68 4.56
C HIS A 228 -0.25 -12.95 3.75
N GLN A 229 -1.30 -13.70 3.41
CA GLN A 229 -1.17 -14.91 2.59
C GLN A 229 -0.61 -14.59 1.21
N GLY A 230 -1.12 -13.56 0.54
CA GLY A 230 -0.65 -13.21 -0.80
C GLY A 230 0.78 -12.68 -0.82
N LEU A 231 1.17 -11.83 0.14
CA LEU A 231 2.57 -11.44 0.34
C LEU A 231 3.47 -12.66 0.54
N SER A 232 3.05 -13.62 1.37
CA SER A 232 3.81 -14.86 1.60
C SER A 232 3.98 -15.67 0.31
N ARG A 233 2.92 -15.81 -0.49
CA ARG A 233 2.97 -16.50 -1.78
C ARG A 233 3.89 -15.82 -2.78
N VAL A 234 3.91 -14.49 -2.82
CA VAL A 234 4.81 -13.74 -3.70
C VAL A 234 6.25 -13.92 -3.24
N MET A 235 6.54 -13.80 -1.93
CA MET A 235 7.90 -14.05 -1.41
C MET A 235 8.38 -15.49 -1.72
N ASP A 236 7.49 -16.49 -1.64
CA ASP A 236 7.79 -17.87 -2.02
C ASP A 236 8.21 -18.03 -3.50
N MET A 237 7.89 -17.07 -4.37
CA MET A 237 8.33 -17.09 -5.77
C MET A 237 9.76 -16.58 -5.95
N TYR A 238 10.24 -15.70 -5.06
CA TYR A 238 11.58 -15.11 -5.13
C TYR A 238 12.62 -15.90 -4.33
N VAL A 239 12.20 -16.60 -3.30
CA VAL A 239 13.09 -17.35 -2.40
C VAL A 239 13.14 -18.80 -2.83
N ALA A 240 14.32 -19.29 -3.24
CA ALA A 240 14.52 -20.71 -3.49
C ALA A 240 14.33 -21.52 -2.20
N LYS A 241 13.61 -22.63 -2.29
CA LYS A 241 13.45 -23.60 -1.19
C LYS A 241 14.66 -24.51 -1.05
#